data_AF-A0A8T1T4A5-F1
#
_entry.id   AF-A0A8T1T4A5-F1
#
_cell.length_a   1.000
_cell.length_b   1.000
_cell.length_c   1.000
_cell.angle_alpha   90.00
_cell.angle_beta   90.00
_cell.angle_gamma   90.00
#
_symmetry.space_group_name_H-M   'P 1'
#
loop_
_entity.id
_entity.type
_entity.pdbx_description
1 polymer ?
#
loop_
_entity_poly.entity_id
_entity_poly.type
_entity_poly.pdbx_seq_one_letter_code
_entity_poly.pdbx_strand_id
1 'polypeptide(L)'
;MKKGFISSTWNQTGTVTGRLSAKHPNIQGISKHPVQIIKKQYVKGEENEIVTISPRTLFVSAKGYTFLAADFSHIELRILAHLSCDPELLKLFQEPETTDVFTTLASQWRGIPSEQMKHADREQAKRVIY
;
A
#
# COMPACT_ATOMS: atom_id res chain seq x y z
N MET A 1 -27.91 -6.96 7.19
CA MET A 1 -26.82 -6.36 7.98
C MET A 1 -27.05 -6.70 9.45
N LYS A 2 -26.09 -7.33 10.13
CA LYS A 2 -26.11 -7.38 11.60
C LYS A 2 -25.77 -5.97 12.11
N LYS A 3 -26.52 -5.45 13.09
CA LYS A 3 -26.38 -4.07 13.59
C LYS A 3 -24.90 -3.75 13.91
N GLY A 4 -24.31 -2.81 13.17
CA GLY A 4 -22.95 -2.29 13.42
C GLY A 4 -21.77 -3.11 12.86
N PHE A 5 -21.99 -4.24 12.19
CA PHE A 5 -20.90 -5.07 11.63
C PHE A 5 -21.09 -5.36 10.15
N ILE A 6 -19.97 -5.46 9.44
CA ILE A 6 -19.90 -5.86 8.04
C ILE A 6 -19.04 -7.11 7.90
N SER A 7 -19.38 -7.97 6.95
CA SER A 7 -18.66 -9.22 6.68
C SER A 7 -18.57 -9.41 5.17
N SER A 8 -17.35 -9.41 4.64
CA SER A 8 -17.12 -9.72 3.22
C SER A 8 -17.47 -11.18 2.91
N THR A 9 -17.98 -11.40 1.71
CA THR A 9 -18.12 -12.72 1.10
C THR A 9 -16.90 -12.99 0.23
N TRP A 10 -16.24 -14.13 0.44
CA TRP A 10 -15.06 -14.53 -0.32
C TRP A 10 -15.44 -15.43 -1.50
N ASN A 11 -14.71 -15.28 -2.62
CA ASN A 11 -14.81 -16.16 -3.77
C ASN A 11 -13.40 -16.63 -4.17
N GLN A 12 -13.20 -17.94 -4.01
CA GLN A 12 -11.93 -18.62 -4.26
C GLN A 12 -11.70 -18.92 -5.76
N THR A 13 -12.76 -19.18 -6.52
CA THR A 13 -12.68 -19.53 -7.95
C THR A 13 -12.97 -18.34 -8.86
N GLY A 14 -12.92 -17.12 -8.32
CA GLY A 14 -13.36 -15.91 -9.01
C GLY A 14 -12.34 -15.32 -9.97
N THR A 15 -11.05 -15.56 -9.77
CA THR A 15 -9.97 -14.99 -10.60
C THR A 15 -9.22 -16.09 -11.34
N VAL A 16 -8.75 -15.80 -12.54
CA VAL A 16 -7.92 -16.72 -13.33
C VAL A 16 -6.48 -16.82 -12.81
N THR A 17 -6.05 -15.86 -11.98
CA THR A 17 -4.72 -15.81 -11.38
C THR A 17 -4.61 -16.64 -10.10
N GLY A 18 -5.72 -17.19 -9.59
CA GLY A 18 -5.78 -17.88 -8.31
C GLY A 18 -5.87 -16.97 -7.08
N ARG A 19 -5.92 -15.64 -7.26
CA ARG A 19 -6.15 -14.68 -6.16
C ARG A 19 -7.59 -14.81 -5.61
N LEU A 20 -7.74 -14.66 -4.30
CA LEU A 20 -9.05 -14.51 -3.67
C LEU A 20 -9.70 -13.18 -4.09
N SER A 21 -11.02 -13.17 -4.24
CA SER A 21 -11.81 -11.96 -4.43
C SER A 21 -12.85 -11.79 -3.30
N ALA A 22 -13.12 -10.55 -2.92
CA ALA A 22 -14.10 -10.21 -1.88
C ALA A 22 -15.26 -9.35 -2.42
N LYS A 23 -16.48 -9.61 -1.95
CA LYS A 23 -17.69 -8.82 -2.27
C LYS A 23 -18.55 -8.57 -1.02
N HIS A 24 -19.38 -7.53 -1.07
CA HIS A 24 -20.34 -7.15 -0.03
C HIS A 24 -19.77 -6.98 1.42
N PRO A 25 -18.77 -6.10 1.66
CA PRO A 25 -18.08 -5.23 0.71
C PRO A 25 -16.79 -5.86 0.17
N ASN A 26 -16.20 -5.25 -0.86
CA ASN A 26 -14.84 -5.58 -1.28
C ASN A 26 -13.83 -4.94 -0.30
N ILE A 27 -13.44 -5.68 0.74
CA ILE A 27 -12.47 -5.21 1.74
C ILE A 27 -11.06 -5.01 1.16
N GLN A 28 -10.72 -5.75 0.09
CA GLN A 28 -9.41 -5.64 -0.57
C GLN A 28 -9.25 -4.29 -1.29
N GLY A 29 -10.35 -3.69 -1.74
CA GLY A 29 -10.36 -2.42 -2.47
C GLY A 29 -10.46 -1.15 -1.61
N ILE A 30 -10.49 -1.27 -0.27
CA ILE A 30 -10.59 -0.08 0.60
C ILE A 30 -9.28 0.71 0.54
N SER A 31 -9.37 2.00 0.20
CA SER A 31 -8.21 2.89 0.05
C SER A 31 -7.26 2.81 1.24
N LYS A 32 -5.96 2.63 0.96
CA LYS A 32 -4.91 2.63 1.99
C LYS A 32 -4.57 4.04 2.45
N HIS A 33 -4.57 5.01 1.53
CA HIS A 33 -4.15 6.36 1.81
C HIS A 33 -5.35 7.22 2.23
N PRO A 34 -5.19 8.06 3.28
CA PRO A 34 -6.20 9.04 3.62
C PRO A 34 -6.31 10.10 2.51
N VAL A 35 -7.51 10.68 2.39
CA VAL A 35 -7.77 11.81 1.50
C VAL A 35 -7.96 13.08 2.31
N GLN A 36 -7.48 14.20 1.80
CA GLN A 36 -7.72 15.51 2.38
C GLN A 36 -8.85 16.18 1.61
N ILE A 37 -9.85 16.68 2.33
CA ILE A 37 -10.95 17.45 1.75
C ILE A 37 -11.03 18.81 2.42
N ILE A 38 -11.42 19.81 1.64
CA ILE A 38 -11.67 21.16 2.15
C ILE A 38 -13.14 21.22 2.57
N LYS A 39 -13.38 21.36 3.87
CA LYS A 39 -14.71 21.56 4.41
C LYS A 39 -15.06 23.04 4.26
N LYS A 40 -15.93 23.32 3.28
CA LYS A 40 -16.43 24.66 3.03
C LYS A 40 -17.23 25.14 4.23
N GLN A 41 -16.85 26.28 4.77
CA GLN A 41 -17.62 26.98 5.78
C GLN A 41 -18.44 28.07 5.10
N TYR A 42 -19.75 28.10 5.38
CA TYR A 42 -20.68 29.07 4.79
C TYR A 42 -20.88 30.29 5.68
N VAL A 43 -20.16 30.35 6.81
CA VAL A 43 -20.18 31.48 7.74
C VAL A 43 -19.12 32.50 7.30
N LYS A 44 -19.56 33.75 7.11
CA LYS A 44 -18.68 34.83 6.66
C LYS A 44 -17.68 35.17 7.76
N GLY A 45 -16.39 34.97 7.48
CA GLY A 45 -15.28 35.30 8.40
C GLY A 45 -14.55 34.08 8.98
N GLU A 46 -14.99 32.86 8.69
CA GLU A 46 -14.28 31.65 9.12
C GLU A 46 -13.44 31.06 7.98
N GLU A 47 -12.24 30.57 8.31
CA GLU A 47 -11.34 29.95 7.33
C GLU A 47 -11.79 28.53 6.97
N ASN A 48 -11.54 28.13 5.72
CA ASN A 48 -11.85 26.77 5.28
C ASN A 48 -11.01 25.75 6.06
N GLU A 49 -11.66 24.74 6.61
CA GLU A 49 -11.02 23.69 7.41
C GLU A 49 -10.56 22.53 6.49
N ILE A 50 -9.31 22.08 6.63
CA ILE A 50 -8.82 20.87 5.96
C ILE A 50 -9.12 19.65 6.84
N VAL A 51 -9.89 18.71 6.31
CA VAL A 51 -10.26 17.46 7.00
C VAL A 51 -9.56 16.29 6.33
N THR A 52 -8.89 15.45 7.13
CA THR A 52 -8.28 14.21 6.66
C THR A 52 -9.22 13.03 6.93
N ILE A 53 -9.57 12.28 5.88
CA ILE A 53 -10.48 11.13 5.94
C ILE A 53 -9.72 9.86 5.56
N SER A 54 -9.71 8.87 6.46
CA SER A 54 -9.17 7.54 6.20
C SER A 54 -10.27 6.49 6.26
N PRO A 55 -10.69 5.88 5.15
CA PRO A 55 -11.75 4.87 5.18
C PRO A 55 -11.42 3.66 6.08
N ARG A 56 -10.14 3.33 6.24
CA ARG A 56 -9.70 2.18 7.05
C ARG A 56 -9.85 2.40 8.56
N THR A 57 -9.91 3.65 9.04
CA THR A 57 -10.10 3.91 10.48
C THR A 57 -11.52 3.65 10.96
N LEU A 58 -12.48 3.48 10.04
CA LEU A 58 -13.85 3.08 10.36
C LEU A 58 -13.94 1.61 10.80
N PHE A 59 -12.92 0.81 10.51
CA PHE A 59 -12.82 -0.59 10.94
C PHE A 59 -12.10 -0.62 12.28
N VAL A 60 -12.85 -0.87 13.35
CA VAL A 60 -12.33 -0.92 14.72
C VAL A 60 -12.41 -2.34 15.28
N SER A 61 -11.43 -2.71 16.09
CA SER A 61 -11.48 -3.98 16.82
C SER A 61 -12.55 -3.93 17.91
N ALA A 62 -13.02 -5.10 18.33
CA ALA A 62 -13.91 -5.19 19.49
C ALA A 62 -13.18 -4.72 20.76
N LYS A 63 -13.92 -4.24 21.76
CA LYS A 63 -13.37 -3.82 23.06
C LYS A 63 -12.57 -4.97 23.68
N GLY A 64 -11.34 -4.68 24.10
CA GLY A 64 -10.40 -5.68 24.64
C GLY A 64 -9.58 -6.43 23.59
N TYR A 65 -9.74 -6.13 22.30
CA TYR A 65 -8.99 -6.73 21.20
C TYR A 65 -8.23 -5.67 20.40
N THR A 66 -7.21 -6.11 19.67
CA THR A 66 -6.47 -5.29 18.71
C THR A 66 -6.33 -6.02 17.37
N PHE A 67 -6.13 -5.27 16.30
CA PHE A 67 -5.76 -5.85 15.00
C PHE A 67 -4.25 -6.07 14.92
N LEU A 68 -3.86 -7.23 14.42
CA LEU A 68 -2.49 -7.53 14.01
C LEU A 68 -2.46 -7.65 12.49
N ALA A 69 -1.58 -6.90 11.84
CA ALA A 69 -1.37 -6.96 10.41
C ALA A 69 0.01 -7.56 10.11
N ALA A 70 0.07 -8.46 9.14
CA ALA A 70 1.29 -9.02 8.60
C ALA A 70 1.21 -8.90 7.07
N ASP A 71 2.25 -8.31 6.47
CA ASP A 71 2.34 -8.10 5.03
C ASP A 71 3.67 -8.61 4.51
N PHE A 72 3.72 -9.07 3.26
CA PHE A 72 4.95 -9.53 2.66
C PHE A 72 5.71 -8.35 2.04
N SER A 73 6.90 -8.06 2.57
CA SER A 73 7.76 -7.00 2.03
C SER A 73 8.22 -7.32 0.60
N HIS A 74 7.63 -6.61 -0.37
CA HIS A 74 8.01 -6.66 -1.80
C HIS A 74 7.84 -8.05 -2.45
N ILE A 75 6.76 -8.78 -2.12
CA ILE A 75 6.58 -10.18 -2.55
C ILE A 75 6.71 -10.40 -4.05
N GLU A 76 6.07 -9.57 -4.89
CA GLU A 76 6.09 -9.77 -6.34
C GLU A 76 7.49 -9.51 -6.92
N LEU A 77 8.22 -8.52 -6.39
CA LEU A 77 9.60 -8.25 -6.80
C LEU A 77 10.58 -9.34 -6.34
N ARG A 78 10.35 -9.95 -5.17
CA ARG A 78 11.11 -11.13 -4.72
C ARG A 78 10.83 -12.35 -5.58
N ILE A 79 9.58 -12.59 -5.96
CA ILE A 79 9.20 -13.65 -6.91
C ILE A 79 9.86 -13.40 -8.26
N LEU A 80 9.85 -12.15 -8.75
CA LEU A 80 10.51 -11.78 -10.00
C LEU A 80 12.02 -12.08 -9.93
N ALA A 81 12.71 -11.63 -8.88
CA ALA A 81 14.13 -11.89 -8.68
C ALA A 81 14.46 -13.39 -8.67
N HIS A 82 13.61 -14.20 -8.04
CA HIS A 82 13.76 -15.66 -8.01
C HIS A 82 13.57 -16.31 -9.39
N LEU A 83 12.56 -15.86 -10.15
CA LEU A 83 12.23 -16.45 -11.45
C LEU A 83 13.17 -15.97 -12.57
N SER A 84 13.60 -14.71 -12.53
CA SER A 84 14.51 -14.14 -13.52
C SER A 84 15.97 -14.57 -13.29
N CYS A 85 16.31 -14.94 -12.05
CA CYS A 85 17.68 -15.15 -11.60
C CYS A 85 18.60 -13.95 -11.90
N ASP A 86 18.03 -12.74 -11.94
CA ASP A 86 18.79 -11.53 -12.21
C ASP A 86 19.79 -11.27 -11.07
N PRO A 87 21.11 -11.20 -11.35
CA PRO A 87 22.13 -11.07 -10.31
C PRO A 87 21.97 -9.81 -9.45
N GLU A 88 21.57 -8.69 -10.04
CA GLU A 88 21.41 -7.41 -9.33
C GLU A 88 20.19 -7.45 -8.41
N LEU A 89 19.06 -7.98 -8.89
CA LEU A 89 17.86 -8.16 -8.07
C LEU A 89 18.07 -9.18 -6.95
N LEU A 90 18.80 -10.27 -7.21
CA LEU A 90 19.11 -11.26 -6.18
C LEU A 90 20.01 -10.64 -5.10
N LYS A 91 21.06 -9.91 -5.50
CA LYS A 91 21.95 -9.20 -4.59
C LYS A 91 21.18 -8.20 -3.73
N LEU A 92 20.27 -7.43 -4.34
CA LEU A 92 19.41 -6.45 -3.67
C LEU A 92 18.58 -7.06 -2.52
N PHE A 93 18.22 -8.34 -2.59
CA PHE A 93 17.44 -9.01 -1.53
C PHE A 93 18.25 -9.89 -0.58
N GLN A 94 19.52 -10.13 -0.87
CA GLN A 94 20.44 -10.90 -0.02
C GLN A 94 21.26 -10.00 0.92
N GLU A 95 21.42 -8.72 0.57
CA GLU A 95 22.11 -7.75 1.42
C GLU A 95 21.24 -7.36 2.64
N PRO A 96 21.76 -7.47 3.87
CA PRO A 96 20.99 -7.26 5.09
C PRO A 96 20.59 -5.79 5.36
N GLU A 97 21.06 -4.83 4.56
CA GLU A 97 20.94 -3.38 4.87
C GLU A 97 20.00 -2.58 3.95
N THR A 98 19.37 -3.18 2.94
CA THR A 98 18.51 -2.43 2.01
C THR A 98 17.12 -2.19 2.62
N THR A 99 17.03 -1.18 3.50
CA THR A 99 15.77 -0.76 4.14
C THR A 99 14.76 -0.21 3.12
N ASP A 100 15.23 0.33 1.98
CA ASP A 100 14.36 0.84 0.92
C ASP A 100 14.78 0.36 -0.48
N VAL A 101 14.29 -0.84 -0.82
CA VAL A 101 14.51 -1.53 -2.10
C VAL A 101 14.20 -0.64 -3.32
N PHE A 102 13.15 0.18 -3.27
CA PHE A 102 12.81 1.04 -4.42
C PHE A 102 13.74 2.23 -4.56
N THR A 103 14.25 2.77 -3.45
CA THR A 103 15.24 3.85 -3.48
C THR A 103 16.58 3.33 -4.00
N THR A 104 17.02 2.16 -3.55
CA THR A 104 18.23 1.51 -4.08
C THR A 104 18.09 1.20 -5.57
N LEU A 105 16.96 0.63 -6.00
CA LEU A 105 16.73 0.34 -7.41
C LEU A 105 16.64 1.61 -8.25
N ALA A 106 15.96 2.66 -7.76
CA ALA A 106 15.90 3.95 -8.44
C ALA A 106 17.31 4.57 -8.57
N SER A 107 18.11 4.49 -7.51
CA SER A 107 19.50 4.96 -7.47
C SER A 107 20.37 4.23 -8.50
N GLN A 108 20.31 2.90 -8.54
CA GLN A 108 21.03 2.08 -9.53
C GLN A 108 20.57 2.38 -10.96
N TRP A 109 19.26 2.47 -11.18
CA TRP A 109 18.69 2.74 -12.50
C TRP A 109 19.04 4.14 -13.02
N ARG A 110 19.05 5.14 -12.15
CA ARG A 110 19.33 6.55 -12.49
C ARG A 110 20.82 6.90 -12.45
N GLY A 111 21.66 6.07 -11.83
CA GLY A 111 23.06 6.37 -11.58
C GLY A 111 23.28 7.53 -10.58
N ILE A 112 22.33 7.78 -9.68
CA ILE A 112 22.37 8.87 -8.70
C ILE A 112 22.42 8.26 -7.30
N PRO A 113 23.24 8.75 -6.35
CA PRO A 113 23.30 8.23 -4.98
C PRO A 113 21.94 8.22 -4.27
N SER A 114 21.71 7.23 -3.41
CA SER A 114 20.43 7.03 -2.71
C SER A 114 20.04 8.21 -1.82
N GLU A 115 21.02 8.94 -1.29
CA GLU A 115 20.83 10.12 -0.45
C GLU A 115 20.23 11.31 -1.22
N GLN A 116 20.37 11.31 -2.55
CA GLN A 116 19.88 12.37 -3.42
C GLN A 116 18.53 12.01 -4.07
N MET A 117 17.98 10.83 -3.77
CA MET A 117 16.71 10.37 -4.31
C MET A 117 15.52 11.13 -3.70
N LYS A 118 14.63 11.62 -4.56
CA LYS A 118 13.38 12.25 -4.13
C LYS A 118 12.31 11.17 -3.95
N HIS A 119 11.32 11.46 -3.11
CA HIS A 119 10.15 10.59 -2.95
C HIS A 119 9.43 10.32 -4.28
N ALA A 120 9.46 11.27 -5.22
CA ALA A 120 8.89 11.09 -6.55
C ALA A 120 9.63 10.02 -7.37
N ASP A 121 10.97 9.95 -7.27
CA ASP A 121 11.78 8.97 -7.99
C ASP A 121 11.51 7.54 -7.47
N ARG A 122 11.36 7.41 -6.15
CA ARG A 122 10.98 6.16 -5.49
C ARG A 122 9.60 5.67 -5.93
N GLU A 123 8.59 6.54 -5.94
CA GLU A 123 7.23 6.19 -6.40
C GLU A 123 7.19 5.88 -7.89
N GLN A 124 8.01 6.57 -8.70
CA GLN A 124 8.15 6.26 -10.12
C GLN A 124 8.78 4.87 -10.32
N ALA A 125 9.88 4.55 -9.64
CA ALA A 125 10.50 3.23 -9.72
C ALA A 125 9.50 2.12 -9.36
N LYS A 126 8.73 2.33 -8.28
CA LYS A 126 7.64 1.43 -7.91
C LYS A 126 6.62 1.24 -9.04
N ARG A 127 6.17 2.32 -9.69
CA ARG A 127 5.21 2.25 -10.83
C ARG A 127 5.78 1.66 -12.12
N VAL A 128 7.10 1.62 -12.28
CA VAL A 128 7.73 0.96 -13.43
C VAL A 128 7.80 -0.56 -13.22
N ILE A 129 7.94 -0.99 -11.97
CA ILE A 129 8.04 -2.41 -11.59
C ILE A 129 6.68 -3.11 -11.56
N TYR A 130 5.64 -2.41 -11.09
CA TYR A 130 4.25 -2.90 -10.98
C TYR A 130 3.35 -2.30 -12.06
#